data_AF-L7LNU7-F1
#
_entry.id   AF-L7LNU7-F1
#
_cell.length_a   1.000
_cell.length_b   1.000
_cell.length_c   1.000
_cell.angle_alpha   90.00
_cell.angle_beta   90.00
_cell.angle_gamma   90.00
#
_symmetry.space_group_name_H-M   'P 1'
#
loop_
_entity.id
_entity.type
_entity.pdbx_description
1 polymer ?
#
loop_
_entity_poly.entity_id
_entity_poly.type
_entity_poly.pdbx_seq_one_letter_code
_entity_poly.pdbx_strand_id
1 'polypeptide(L)'
;MAQRIPAKSPGDLVELREDLIARCHLVRERGWGSFIAAWSTGYVVVVAYLLRDTHVMDDLGEDAESVCARWAFDLFGFVGGEADRPNGWGRTAAWLAETQAAI
;
A
#
# COMPACT_ATOMS: atom_id res chain seq x y z
N MET A 1 -26.00 -3.18 5.94
CA MET A 1 -25.66 -2.17 4.92
C MET A 1 -24.15 -2.15 4.78
N ALA A 2 -23.59 -2.59 3.65
CA ALA A 2 -22.16 -2.46 3.41
C ALA A 2 -21.84 -0.97 3.19
N GLN A 3 -21.01 -0.39 4.07
CA GLN A 3 -20.58 0.99 3.93
C GLN A 3 -19.70 1.08 2.68
N ARG A 4 -20.12 1.86 1.69
CA ARG A 4 -19.43 1.96 0.41
C ARG A 4 -18.15 2.77 0.59
N ILE A 5 -17.00 2.12 0.52
CA ILE A 5 -15.68 2.78 0.57
C ILE A 5 -15.56 3.67 -0.69
N PRO A 6 -15.51 5.00 -0.54
CA PRO A 6 -15.35 5.90 -1.68
C PRO A 6 -13.91 5.84 -2.21
N ALA A 7 -13.74 6.11 -3.50
CA ALA A 7 -12.41 6.30 -4.08
C ALA A 7 -11.75 7.56 -3.50
N LYS A 8 -10.42 7.53 -3.36
CA LYS A 8 -9.65 8.72 -3.00
C LYS A 8 -9.70 9.75 -4.12
N SER A 9 -9.70 11.03 -3.75
CA SER A 9 -9.56 12.10 -4.73
C SER A 9 -8.16 12.08 -5.36
N PRO A 10 -7.93 12.70 -6.53
CA PRO A 10 -6.59 12.84 -7.08
C PRO A 10 -5.61 13.54 -6.13
N GLY A 11 -6.08 14.53 -5.34
CA GLY A 11 -5.25 15.18 -4.31
C GLY A 11 -4.88 14.22 -3.19
N ASP A 12 -5.85 13.47 -2.67
CA ASP A 12 -5.63 12.50 -1.60
C ASP A 12 -4.67 11.38 -2.04
N LEU A 13 -4.66 11.01 -3.32
CA LEU A 13 -3.72 10.04 -3.88
C LEU A 13 -2.29 10.58 -3.92
N VAL A 14 -2.10 11.88 -4.18
CA VAL A 14 -0.78 12.53 -4.14
C VAL A 14 -0.29 12.61 -2.70
N GLU A 15 -1.12 13.10 -1.77
CA GLU A 15 -0.75 13.18 -0.35
C GLU A 15 -0.42 11.81 0.24
N LEU A 16 -1.20 10.78 -0.11
CA LEU A 16 -0.94 9.42 0.34
C LEU A 16 0.38 8.89 -0.21
N ARG A 17 0.71 9.17 -1.47
CA ARG A 17 2.00 8.79 -2.05
C ARG A 17 3.16 9.43 -1.31
N GLU A 18 3.07 10.72 -1.02
CA GLU A 18 4.08 11.45 -0.25
C GLU A 18 4.25 10.89 1.16
N ASP A 19 3.15 10.58 1.86
CA ASP A 19 3.18 9.92 3.18
C ASP A 19 3.87 8.55 3.10
N LEU A 20 3.57 7.72 2.10
CA LEU A 20 4.21 6.41 1.92
C LEU A 20 5.71 6.54 1.66
N ILE A 21 6.14 7.48 0.80
CA ILE A 21 7.55 7.74 0.53
C ILE A 21 8.26 8.18 1.82
N ALA A 22 7.67 9.12 2.57
CA ALA A 22 8.23 9.59 3.84
C ALA A 22 8.39 8.45 4.86
N ARG A 23 7.40 7.56 4.99
CA ARG A 23 7.48 6.38 5.85
C ARG A 23 8.56 5.39 5.40
N CYS A 24 8.72 5.19 4.11
CA CYS A 24 9.78 4.35 3.57
C CYS A 24 11.17 4.91 3.92
N HIS A 25 11.38 6.22 3.81
CA HIS A 25 12.62 6.86 4.26
C HIS A 25 12.84 6.70 5.78
N LEU A 26 11.80 6.88 6.60
CA LEU A 26 11.91 6.69 8.06
C LEU A 26 12.36 5.26 8.41
N VAL A 27 11.83 4.24 7.73
CA VAL A 27 12.23 2.83 7.95
C VAL A 27 13.64 2.58 7.43
N ARG A 28 14.04 3.12 6.26
CA ARG A 28 15.42 3.00 5.77
C ARG A 28 16.44 3.63 6.75
N GLU A 29 16.10 4.75 7.36
CA GLU A 29 16.99 5.47 8.28
C GLU A 29 17.08 4.83 9.67
N ARG A 30 15.97 4.32 10.19
CA ARG A 30 15.85 3.94 11.61
C ARG A 30 15.56 2.45 11.82
N GLY A 31 15.36 1.71 10.75
CA GLY A 31 14.77 0.36 10.79
C GLY A 31 13.30 0.39 11.19
N TRP A 32 12.69 -0.80 11.26
CA TRP A 32 11.28 -0.95 11.64
C TRP A 32 10.98 -0.55 13.08
N GLY A 33 11.83 -0.94 14.04
CA GLY A 33 11.72 -0.57 15.45
C GLY A 33 10.27 -0.58 15.98
N SER A 34 9.85 0.53 16.57
CA SER A 34 8.48 0.72 17.07
C SER A 34 7.41 0.95 15.98
N PHE A 35 7.79 1.23 14.73
CA PHE A 35 6.83 1.52 13.66
C PHE A 35 5.94 0.31 13.36
N ILE A 36 6.48 -0.91 13.48
CA ILE A 36 5.74 -2.15 13.25
C ILE A 36 4.55 -2.32 14.19
N ALA A 37 4.64 -1.76 15.40
CA ALA A 37 3.57 -1.79 16.41
C ALA A 37 2.69 -0.52 16.39
N ALA A 38 3.24 0.62 15.96
CA ALA A 38 2.54 1.90 15.96
C ALA A 38 1.66 2.12 14.72
N TRP A 39 2.04 1.55 13.58
CA TRP A 39 1.29 1.69 12.33
C TRP A 39 0.23 0.61 12.20
N SER A 40 -0.85 0.90 11.46
CA SER A 40 -1.79 -0.15 11.08
C SER A 40 -1.09 -1.20 10.22
N THR A 41 -1.52 -2.46 10.33
CA THR A 41 -0.99 -3.58 9.52
C THR A 41 -0.92 -3.25 8.02
N GLY A 42 -1.96 -2.62 7.44
CA GLY A 42 -1.96 -2.26 6.02
C GLY A 42 -0.81 -1.32 5.60
N TYR A 43 -0.41 -0.40 6.48
CA TYR A 43 0.74 0.49 6.27
C TYR A 43 2.07 -0.22 6.45
N VAL A 44 2.18 -1.12 7.43
CA VAL A 44 3.40 -1.95 7.59
C VAL A 44 3.61 -2.79 6.34
N VAL A 45 2.55 -3.46 5.88
CA VAL A 45 2.58 -4.33 4.70
C VAL A 45 2.96 -3.58 3.43
N VAL A 46 2.36 -2.42 3.16
CA VAL A 46 2.70 -1.66 1.94
C VAL A 46 4.13 -1.10 1.98
N VAL A 47 4.60 -0.65 3.15
CA VAL A 47 5.95 -0.11 3.28
C VAL A 47 6.99 -1.23 3.14
N ALA A 48 6.72 -2.41 3.70
CA ALA A 48 7.55 -3.60 3.49
C ALA A 48 7.60 -3.98 2.00
N TYR A 49 6.45 -4.00 1.33
CA TYR A 49 6.37 -4.23 -0.11
C TYR A 49 7.17 -3.21 -0.93
N LEU A 50 7.00 -1.92 -0.65
CA LEU A 50 7.71 -0.83 -1.34
C LEU A 50 9.23 -0.89 -1.12
N LEU A 51 9.67 -1.29 0.08
CA LEU A 51 11.09 -1.47 0.42
C LEU A 51 11.68 -2.81 -0.03
N ARG A 52 10.85 -3.71 -0.58
CA ARG A 52 11.23 -5.10 -0.92
C ARG A 52 11.77 -5.88 0.28
N ASP A 53 11.25 -5.57 1.47
CA ASP A 53 11.60 -6.27 2.70
C ASP A 53 10.84 -7.59 2.79
N THR A 54 11.40 -8.63 2.17
CA THR A 54 10.76 -9.95 2.08
C THR A 54 10.61 -10.62 3.45
N HIS A 55 11.48 -10.31 4.41
CA HIS A 55 11.38 -10.90 5.75
C HIS A 55 10.11 -10.42 6.46
N VAL A 56 9.83 -9.12 6.43
CA VAL A 56 8.60 -8.57 7.05
C VAL A 56 7.35 -9.02 6.30
N MET A 57 7.44 -9.16 4.97
CA MET A 57 6.34 -9.71 4.17
C MET A 57 6.02 -11.17 4.56
N ASP A 58 7.06 -12.01 4.68
CA ASP A 58 6.93 -13.41 5.07
C ASP A 58 6.38 -13.56 6.51
N ASP A 59 6.87 -12.75 7.45
CA ASP A 59 6.40 -12.73 8.84
C ASP A 59 4.90 -12.38 8.95
N LEU A 60 4.41 -11.53 8.05
CA LEU A 60 3.00 -11.13 7.99
C LEU A 60 2.14 -12.07 7.13
N GLY A 61 2.75 -13.03 6.43
CA GLY A 61 2.07 -13.92 5.51
C GLY A 61 1.47 -13.20 4.30
N GLU A 62 2.13 -12.15 3.83
CA GLU A 62 1.66 -11.28 2.75
C GLU A 62 2.52 -11.46 1.49
N ASP A 63 1.91 -11.27 0.33
CA ASP A 63 2.59 -11.30 -0.96
C ASP A 63 2.19 -10.08 -1.82
N ALA A 64 2.72 -10.00 -3.04
CA ALA A 64 2.41 -8.89 -3.94
C ALA A 64 0.92 -8.82 -4.29
N GLU A 65 0.24 -9.96 -4.41
CA GLU A 65 -1.18 -10.02 -4.77
C GLU A 65 -2.03 -9.53 -3.59
N SER A 66 -1.75 -9.98 -2.37
CA SER A 66 -2.48 -9.58 -1.17
C SER A 66 -2.32 -8.07 -0.86
N VAL A 67 -1.12 -7.53 -1.07
CA VAL A 67 -0.87 -6.07 -0.99
C VAL A 67 -1.72 -5.33 -2.02
N CYS A 68 -1.67 -5.74 -3.28
CA CYS A 68 -2.42 -5.06 -4.34
C CYS A 68 -3.93 -5.17 -4.13
N ALA A 69 -4.43 -6.33 -3.73
CA ALA A 69 -5.85 -6.54 -3.45
C ALA A 69 -6.34 -5.59 -2.34
N ARG A 70 -5.60 -5.48 -1.23
CA ARG A 70 -5.93 -4.55 -0.13
C ARG A 70 -5.94 -3.10 -0.61
N TRP A 71 -4.87 -2.70 -1.29
CA TRP A 71 -4.68 -1.31 -1.68
C TRP A 71 -5.57 -0.86 -2.84
N ALA A 72 -6.07 -1.78 -3.67
CA ALA A 72 -7.01 -1.44 -4.73
C ALA A 72 -8.28 -0.79 -4.17
N PHE A 73 -8.79 -1.30 -3.05
CA PHE A 73 -9.97 -0.76 -2.38
C PHE A 73 -9.66 0.51 -1.59
N ASP A 74 -8.50 0.59 -0.96
CA ASP A 74 -8.08 1.81 -0.24
C ASP A 74 -7.85 2.99 -1.19
N LEU A 75 -7.27 2.73 -2.38
CA LEU A 75 -6.98 3.77 -3.38
C LEU A 75 -8.23 4.14 -4.18
N PHE A 76 -8.94 3.14 -4.70
CA PHE A 76 -9.97 3.35 -5.73
C PHE A 76 -11.39 3.06 -5.24
N GLY A 77 -11.55 2.82 -3.93
CA GLY A 77 -12.83 2.48 -3.33
C GLY A 77 -13.35 1.12 -3.78
N PHE A 78 -14.57 0.78 -3.35
CA PHE A 78 -15.17 -0.52 -3.67
C PHE A 78 -15.31 -0.75 -5.18
N VAL A 79 -15.87 0.23 -5.90
CA VAL A 79 -16.12 0.12 -7.35
C VAL A 79 -14.82 0.06 -8.14
N GLY A 80 -13.84 0.89 -7.78
CA GLY A 80 -12.56 0.91 -8.47
C GLY A 80 -11.73 -0.34 -8.21
N GLY A 81 -11.74 -0.85 -6.97
CA GLY A 81 -11.09 -2.11 -6.63
C GLY A 81 -11.70 -3.32 -7.36
N GLU A 82 -13.04 -3.44 -7.38
CA GLU A 82 -13.72 -4.49 -8.15
C GLU A 82 -13.43 -4.40 -9.65
N ALA A 83 -13.28 -3.20 -10.20
CA ALA A 83 -12.91 -3.01 -11.60
C ALA A 83 -11.44 -3.37 -11.89
N ASP A 84 -10.55 -3.26 -10.90
CA ASP A 84 -9.12 -3.59 -11.05
C ASP A 84 -8.84 -5.09 -10.88
N ARG A 85 -9.66 -5.77 -10.08
CA ARG A 85 -9.53 -7.20 -9.75
C ARG A 85 -9.38 -8.14 -10.95
N PRO A 86 -10.20 -8.06 -12.03
CA PRO A 86 -10.09 -9.00 -13.15
C PRO A 86 -8.77 -8.91 -13.92
N ASN A 87 -8.06 -7.79 -13.81
CA ASN A 87 -6.77 -7.56 -14.44
C ASN A 87 -5.60 -7.89 -13.50
N GLY A 88 -5.83 -8.66 -12.43
CA GLY A 88 -4.81 -8.96 -11.44
C GLY A 88 -4.29 -7.72 -10.72
N TRP A 89 -5.16 -6.74 -10.49
CA TRP A 89 -4.83 -5.49 -9.78
C TRP A 89 -3.82 -4.59 -10.52
N GLY A 90 -3.79 -4.66 -11.85
CA GLY A 90 -2.77 -4.00 -12.66
C GLY A 90 -2.67 -2.48 -12.46
N ARG A 91 -3.80 -1.78 -12.22
CA ARG A 91 -3.76 -0.33 -11.92
C ARG A 91 -3.12 -0.06 -10.57
N THR A 92 -3.45 -0.86 -9.56
CA THR A 92 -2.88 -0.76 -8.21
C THR A 92 -1.39 -1.08 -8.22
N ALA A 93 -0.99 -2.15 -8.92
CA ALA A 93 0.40 -2.53 -9.09
C ALA A 93 1.22 -1.41 -9.77
N ALA A 94 0.67 -0.79 -10.83
CA ALA A 94 1.32 0.34 -11.48
C ALA A 94 1.50 1.55 -10.54
N TRP A 95 0.47 1.90 -9.77
CA TRP A 95 0.56 3.00 -8.80
C TRP A 95 1.60 2.72 -7.70
N LEU A 96 1.69 1.49 -7.20
CA LEU A 96 2.70 1.09 -6.23
C LEU A 96 4.11 1.06 -6.84
N ALA A 97 4.26 0.65 -8.10
CA ALA A 97 5.54 0.67 -8.80
C ALA A 97 6.04 2.10 -9.04
N GLU A 98 5.16 3.02 -9.45
CA GLU A 98 5.48 4.46 -9.53
C GLU A 98 5.91 5.02 -8.17
N THR A 99 5.19 4.64 -7.12
CA THR A 99 5.51 5.05 -5.75
C THR A 99 6.88 4.51 -5.34
N GLN A 100 7.17 3.23 -5.61
CA GLN A 100 8.46 2.61 -5.33
C GLN A 100 9.62 3.30 -6.07
N ALA A 101 9.41 3.69 -7.33
CA ALA A 101 10.43 4.37 -8.13
C ALA A 101 10.80 5.76 -7.59
N ALA A 102 9.97 6.33 -6.71
CA ALA A 102 10.19 7.63 -6.08
C ALA A 102 10.87 7.55 -4.69
N ILE A 103 11.24 6.35 -4.21
CA ILE A 103 11.87 6.11 -2.89
C ILE A 103 13.36 5.82 -3.02
#